data_AF-A0A224Y351-F1
#
_entry.id   AF-A0A224Y351-F1
#
_cell.length_a   1.000
_cell.length_b   1.000
_cell.length_c   1.000
_cell.angle_alpha   90.00
_cell.angle_beta   90.00
_cell.angle_gamma   90.00
#
_symmetry.space_group_name_H-M   'P 1'
#
loop_
_entity.id
_entity.type
_entity.pdbx_description
1 polymer ?
#
loop_
_entity_poly.entity_id
_entity_poly.type
_entity_poly.pdbx_seq_one_letter_code
_entity_poly.pdbx_strand_id
1 'polypeptide(L)'
;MVYAPVIISMLVPLCVAKEDPYILGDSHFVYLDQLAKQYIKRINATYKGRVRFWGLTKEFSYWRHPTHPEKHPVKARVVTTSYTQCQGTSTLNAKEGHCKGSFHWNIKRGIASSFSIKFEEHVPVLYGSLRRKLVKFDLNHLTTETVDERWRRLTGPVRRKSVRACAFKAEIEFDGYFVYMLTNPEEGNFRWVLVSIAELHDKTKGLQEKGAKLTYEAKGVYVERLWCFDRNKKIT
;
A
#
# COMPACT_ATOMS: atom_id res chain seq x y z
N MET A 1 -46.21 24.13 33.79
CA MET A 1 -46.24 22.97 32.88
C MET A 1 -46.23 23.50 31.46
N VAL A 2 -45.13 23.33 30.70
CA VAL A 2 -45.04 22.90 29.30
C VAL A 2 -43.54 22.69 29.02
N TYR A 3 -43.23 21.55 28.41
CA TYR A 3 -41.91 20.95 28.24
C TYR A 3 -41.02 21.66 27.21
N ALA A 4 -39.73 21.76 27.51
CA ALA A 4 -38.67 21.99 26.53
C ALA A 4 -38.19 20.64 25.97
N PRO A 5 -38.01 20.49 24.63
CA PRO A 5 -37.47 19.26 24.08
C PRO A 5 -35.94 19.22 24.24
N VAL A 6 -35.48 18.24 25.01
CA VAL A 6 -34.07 17.85 25.11
C VAL A 6 -33.65 17.23 23.78
N ILE A 7 -32.74 17.87 23.07
CA ILE A 7 -32.06 17.30 21.90
C ILE A 7 -31.06 16.26 22.41
N ILE A 8 -31.49 15.00 22.45
CA ILE A 8 -30.58 13.87 22.67
C ILE A 8 -29.79 13.67 21.37
N SER A 9 -28.59 14.24 21.34
CA SER A 9 -27.56 13.88 20.36
C SER A 9 -27.23 12.41 20.53
N MET A 10 -27.81 11.56 19.67
CA MET A 10 -27.44 10.15 19.59
C MET A 10 -26.05 10.05 18.93
N LEU A 11 -25.01 10.14 19.75
CA LEU A 11 -23.71 9.54 19.46
C LEU A 11 -23.91 8.04 19.32
N VAL A 12 -24.06 7.57 18.08
CA VAL A 12 -23.99 6.14 17.77
C VAL A 12 -22.56 5.70 18.06
N PRO A 13 -22.32 4.76 18.99
CA PRO A 13 -20.99 4.24 19.21
C PRO A 13 -20.58 3.49 17.94
N LEU A 14 -19.55 4.00 17.27
CA LEU A 14 -18.76 3.23 16.32
C LEU A 14 -18.39 1.94 17.04
N CYS A 15 -18.93 0.81 16.59
CA CYS A 15 -18.49 -0.50 17.03
C CYS A 15 -17.00 -0.59 16.69
N VAL A 16 -16.17 -0.35 17.69
CA VAL A 16 -14.74 -0.65 17.67
C VAL A 16 -14.68 -2.16 17.45
N ALA A 17 -14.12 -2.57 16.30
CA ALA A 17 -13.79 -3.97 16.08
C ALA A 17 -13.02 -4.47 17.30
N LYS A 18 -13.17 -5.74 17.70
CA LYS A 18 -12.23 -6.32 18.66
C LYS A 18 -10.86 -6.25 18.00
N GLU A 19 -10.09 -5.24 18.40
CA GLU A 19 -8.80 -4.88 17.83
C GLU A 19 -7.83 -6.01 18.10
N ASP A 20 -7.26 -6.56 17.03
CA ASP A 20 -6.06 -7.37 17.17
C ASP A 20 -4.98 -6.44 17.77
N PRO A 21 -4.34 -6.79 18.90
CA PRO A 21 -3.34 -5.94 19.57
C PRO A 21 -2.19 -5.47 18.66
N TYR A 22 -2.06 -6.03 17.45
CA TYR A 22 -1.12 -5.60 16.41
C TYR A 22 -1.56 -4.41 15.54
N ILE A 23 -2.81 -3.91 15.66
CA ILE A 23 -3.34 -2.80 14.84
C ILE A 23 -3.31 -1.45 15.57
N LEU A 24 -3.06 -1.46 16.90
CA LEU A 24 -2.89 -0.28 17.75
C LEU A 24 -1.43 0.24 17.80
N GLY A 25 -0.52 -0.31 17.00
CA GLY A 25 0.90 0.09 17.01
C GLY A 25 1.17 1.40 16.25
N ASP A 26 2.23 2.09 16.66
CA ASP A 26 2.82 3.20 15.93
C ASP A 26 3.00 2.87 14.44
N SER A 27 2.73 3.85 13.58
CA SER A 27 2.98 3.71 12.15
C SER A 27 4.45 3.43 11.89
N HIS A 28 4.77 2.29 11.28
CA HIS A 28 6.13 1.88 10.98
C HIS A 28 6.37 1.89 9.47
N PHE A 29 7.18 2.84 9.00
CA PHE A 29 7.55 2.95 7.60
C PHE A 29 9.02 2.59 7.39
N VAL A 30 9.26 1.75 6.38
CA VAL A 30 10.61 1.46 5.89
C VAL A 30 10.95 2.44 4.78
N TYR A 31 12.16 3.00 4.80
CA TYR A 31 12.65 3.93 3.77
C TYR A 31 13.75 3.25 2.94
N LEU A 32 13.38 2.66 1.82
CA LEU A 32 14.27 1.82 1.00
C LEU A 32 15.48 2.61 0.48
N ASP A 33 15.24 3.85 0.05
CA ASP A 33 16.29 4.74 -0.46
C ASP A 33 17.34 5.08 0.62
N GLN A 34 16.91 5.16 1.89
CA GLN A 34 17.80 5.39 3.01
C GLN A 34 18.66 4.16 3.31
N LEU A 35 18.11 2.95 3.15
CA LEU A 35 18.88 1.71 3.26
C LEU A 35 19.93 1.60 2.14
N ALA A 36 19.57 1.97 0.91
CA ALA A 36 20.52 2.03 -0.20
C ALA A 36 21.65 3.04 0.07
N LYS A 37 21.33 4.24 0.57
CA LYS A 37 22.31 5.24 1.02
C LYS A 37 23.27 4.68 2.08
N GLN A 38 22.73 3.99 3.08
CA GLN A 38 23.52 3.36 4.15
C GLN A 38 24.41 2.24 3.62
N TYR A 39 23.91 1.42 2.70
CA TYR A 39 24.70 0.40 2.00
C TYR A 39 25.88 1.04 1.28
N ILE A 40 25.64 2.06 0.44
CA ILE A 40 26.71 2.74 -0.31
C ILE A 40 27.71 3.42 0.63
N LYS A 41 27.27 4.00 1.75
CA LYS A 41 28.17 4.57 2.75
C LYS A 41 29.15 3.52 3.30
N ARG A 42 28.67 2.31 3.61
CA ARG A 42 29.52 1.19 4.06
C ARG A 42 30.52 0.78 2.99
N ILE A 43 30.04 0.57 1.77
CA ILE A 43 30.90 0.23 0.62
C ILE A 43 31.98 1.30 0.41
N ASN A 44 31.61 2.57 0.45
CA ASN A 44 32.57 3.65 0.25
C ASN A 44 33.65 3.68 1.35
N ALA A 45 33.29 3.41 2.60
CA ALA A 45 34.25 3.27 3.70
C ALA A 45 35.22 2.10 3.45
N THR A 46 34.70 0.93 3.06
CA THR A 46 35.51 -0.26 2.71
C THR A 46 36.49 0.04 1.58
N TYR A 47 36.05 0.78 0.55
CA TYR A 47 36.87 1.15 -0.59
C TYR A 47 37.65 2.46 -0.40
N LYS A 48 37.77 2.97 0.83
CA LYS A 48 38.55 4.18 1.17
C LYS A 48 38.16 5.42 0.35
N GLY A 49 36.86 5.66 0.16
CA GLY A 49 36.36 6.84 -0.54
C GLY A 49 36.31 6.73 -2.07
N ARG A 50 36.54 5.54 -2.64
CA ARG A 50 36.59 5.33 -4.10
C ARG A 50 35.23 5.20 -4.79
N VAL A 51 34.12 5.29 -4.06
CA VAL A 51 32.78 5.37 -4.66
C VAL A 51 32.45 6.83 -4.94
N ARG A 52 32.28 7.18 -6.22
CA ARG A 52 32.05 8.56 -6.67
C ARG A 52 30.59 8.87 -6.95
N PHE A 53 29.91 7.99 -7.67
CA PHE A 53 28.51 8.13 -8.04
C PHE A 53 27.78 6.84 -7.78
N TRP A 54 26.50 6.93 -7.46
CA TRP A 54 25.61 5.79 -7.37
C TRP A 54 24.18 6.22 -7.68
N GLY A 55 23.36 5.26 -8.12
CA GLY A 55 21.98 5.50 -8.46
C GLY A 55 21.13 4.26 -8.27
N LEU A 56 19.96 4.47 -7.68
CA LEU A 56 18.99 3.44 -7.35
C LEU A 56 17.94 3.24 -8.43
N THR A 57 17.66 4.29 -9.22
CA THR A 57 16.55 4.34 -10.16
C THR A 57 17.01 4.22 -11.61
N LYS A 58 16.05 4.01 -12.52
CA LYS A 58 16.31 3.87 -13.97
C LYS A 58 16.86 5.13 -14.64
N GLU A 59 16.71 6.29 -14.00
CA GLU A 59 17.16 7.58 -14.50
C GLU A 59 18.68 7.77 -14.39
N PHE A 60 19.36 6.92 -13.62
CA PHE A 60 20.80 6.95 -13.47
C PHE A 60 21.51 6.65 -14.80
N SER A 61 22.57 7.40 -15.12
CA SER A 61 23.21 7.41 -16.44
C SER A 61 23.69 6.05 -16.93
N TYR A 62 24.09 5.17 -16.01
CA TYR A 62 24.45 3.78 -16.32
C TYR A 62 23.38 3.07 -17.17
N TRP A 63 22.10 3.26 -16.84
CA TRP A 63 21.00 2.57 -17.51
C TRP A 63 20.74 3.02 -18.95
N ARG A 64 21.35 4.13 -19.39
CA ARG A 64 21.27 4.56 -20.80
C ARG A 64 22.16 3.72 -21.72
N HIS A 65 23.28 3.23 -21.18
CA HIS A 65 24.27 2.41 -21.91
C HIS A 65 24.80 1.32 -20.98
N PRO A 66 23.98 0.31 -20.64
CA PRO A 66 24.35 -0.69 -19.65
C PRO A 66 25.46 -1.59 -20.17
N THR A 67 26.48 -1.83 -19.35
CA THR A 67 27.53 -2.83 -19.62
C THR A 67 26.99 -4.26 -19.54
N HIS A 68 25.90 -4.46 -18.79
CA HIS A 68 25.22 -5.75 -18.60
C HIS A 68 23.75 -5.62 -19.02
N PRO A 69 23.43 -5.81 -20.31
CA PRO A 69 22.08 -5.56 -20.86
C PRO A 69 21.02 -6.54 -20.35
N GLU A 70 21.42 -7.70 -19.84
CA GLU A 70 20.54 -8.67 -19.20
C GLU A 70 20.07 -8.24 -17.79
N LYS A 71 20.73 -7.22 -17.22
CA LYS A 71 20.39 -6.63 -15.92
C LYS A 71 19.49 -5.42 -16.11
N HIS A 72 18.58 -5.19 -15.17
CA HIS A 72 17.63 -4.08 -15.24
C HIS A 72 17.61 -3.25 -13.95
N PRO A 73 17.20 -1.97 -14.04
CA PRO A 73 16.98 -1.14 -12.86
C PRO A 73 15.90 -1.75 -11.97
N VAL A 74 15.94 -1.41 -10.69
CA VAL A 74 14.97 -1.88 -9.71
C VAL A 74 13.55 -1.49 -10.13
N LYS A 75 12.64 -2.46 -10.00
CA LYS A 75 11.19 -2.32 -10.18
C LYS A 75 10.50 -2.84 -8.94
N ALA A 76 9.33 -2.28 -8.63
CA ALA A 76 8.49 -2.73 -7.53
C ALA A 76 7.13 -3.21 -8.06
N ARG A 77 6.55 -4.22 -7.41
CA ARG A 77 5.19 -4.70 -7.70
C ARG A 77 4.53 -5.27 -6.46
N VAL A 78 3.21 -5.20 -6.42
CA VAL A 78 2.40 -5.99 -5.49
C VAL A 78 2.27 -7.40 -6.06
N VAL A 79 2.59 -8.41 -5.26
CA VAL A 79 2.51 -9.83 -5.64
C VAL A 79 1.17 -10.41 -5.22
N THR A 80 0.78 -10.18 -3.98
CA THR A 80 -0.47 -10.68 -3.40
C THR A 80 -1.08 -9.66 -2.45
N THR A 81 -2.40 -9.74 -2.31
CA THR A 81 -3.19 -8.96 -1.35
C THR A 81 -4.06 -9.92 -0.55
N SER A 82 -4.28 -9.63 0.73
CA SER A 82 -5.19 -10.44 1.55
C SER A 82 -5.96 -9.60 2.56
N TYR A 83 -7.17 -10.07 2.84
CA TYR A 83 -8.11 -9.47 3.77
C TYR A 83 -8.53 -10.55 4.77
N THR A 84 -8.17 -10.37 6.03
CA THR A 84 -8.37 -11.39 7.06
C THR A 84 -9.02 -10.79 8.30
N GLN A 85 -9.48 -11.64 9.22
CA GLN A 85 -10.07 -11.22 10.51
C GLN A 85 -11.19 -10.18 10.33
N CYS A 86 -12.03 -10.38 9.31
CA CYS A 86 -13.06 -9.43 8.96
C CYS A 86 -14.18 -9.39 10.00
N GLN A 87 -14.47 -8.21 10.52
CA GLN A 87 -15.53 -7.94 11.47
C GLN A 87 -16.50 -6.89 10.93
N GLY A 88 -17.68 -6.78 11.55
CA GLY A 88 -18.67 -5.76 11.25
C GLY A 88 -20.05 -6.33 10.96
N THR A 89 -20.95 -5.45 10.54
CA THR A 89 -22.37 -5.76 10.33
C THR A 89 -22.71 -5.69 8.85
N SER A 90 -23.46 -6.68 8.38
CA SER A 90 -24.11 -6.62 7.07
C SER A 90 -25.61 -6.77 7.27
N THR A 91 -26.36 -5.72 6.96
CA THR A 91 -27.82 -5.77 6.86
C THR A 91 -28.30 -5.84 5.40
N LEU A 92 -27.35 -5.98 4.46
CA LEU A 92 -27.60 -5.99 3.03
C LEU A 92 -28.07 -7.37 2.56
N ASN A 93 -29.09 -7.39 1.69
CA ASN A 93 -29.51 -8.61 0.99
C ASN A 93 -28.86 -8.68 -0.40
N ALA A 94 -28.61 -9.90 -0.87
CA ALA A 94 -27.83 -10.20 -2.08
C ALA A 94 -28.33 -9.64 -3.43
N LYS A 95 -29.39 -8.82 -3.47
CA LYS A 95 -30.01 -8.29 -4.70
C LYS A 95 -29.99 -6.75 -4.80
N GLU A 96 -29.33 -6.06 -3.88
CA GLU A 96 -29.31 -4.59 -3.87
C GLU A 96 -28.34 -4.04 -4.92
N GLY A 97 -28.87 -3.30 -5.90
CA GLY A 97 -28.09 -2.73 -7.01
C GLY A 97 -27.95 -1.20 -7.00
N HIS A 98 -28.68 -0.50 -6.11
CA HIS A 98 -28.66 0.97 -5.97
C HIS A 98 -27.90 1.34 -4.72
N CYS A 99 -26.58 1.37 -4.82
CA CYS A 99 -25.72 1.49 -3.65
C CYS A 99 -24.62 2.50 -3.91
N LYS A 100 -24.11 3.12 -2.86
CA LYS A 100 -22.81 3.77 -2.86
C LYS A 100 -21.91 3.07 -1.87
N GLY A 101 -20.62 3.06 -2.15
CA GLY A 101 -19.60 2.49 -1.30
C GLY A 101 -18.49 3.49 -1.03
N SER A 102 -17.88 3.36 0.14
CA SER A 102 -16.65 4.04 0.52
C SER A 102 -15.69 2.98 1.02
N PHE A 103 -14.54 2.89 0.37
CA PHE A 103 -13.52 1.87 0.59
C PHE A 103 -12.26 2.54 1.08
N HIS A 104 -11.88 2.27 2.31
CA HIS A 104 -10.83 2.97 3.01
C HIS A 104 -9.70 2.01 3.37
N TRP A 105 -8.49 2.29 2.92
CA TRP A 105 -7.27 1.61 3.34
C TRP A 105 -6.52 2.52 4.31
N ASN A 106 -6.12 1.99 5.46
CA ASN A 106 -5.28 2.66 6.44
C ASN A 106 -4.02 1.81 6.65
N ILE A 107 -2.91 2.23 6.05
CA ILE A 107 -1.63 1.53 6.04
C ILE A 107 -0.85 1.92 7.30
N LYS A 108 -0.66 0.95 8.19
CA LYS A 108 0.07 1.12 9.45
C LYS A 108 1.52 0.70 9.33
N ARG A 109 1.79 -0.32 8.51
CA ARG A 109 3.15 -0.73 8.15
C ARG A 109 3.31 -0.57 6.65
N GLY A 110 4.00 0.49 6.26
CA GLY A 110 4.19 0.87 4.86
C GLY A 110 5.66 0.88 4.46
N ILE A 111 5.91 1.22 3.21
CA ILE A 111 7.25 1.42 2.66
C ILE A 111 7.27 2.67 1.80
N ALA A 112 8.35 3.43 1.89
CA ALA A 112 8.65 4.58 1.07
C ALA A 112 9.92 4.30 0.26
N SER A 113 9.85 4.56 -1.03
CA SER A 113 10.93 4.33 -1.98
C SER A 113 10.82 5.28 -3.17
N SER A 114 11.87 5.32 -4.00
CA SER A 114 11.83 5.99 -5.30
C SER A 114 11.02 5.23 -6.37
N PHE A 115 10.40 4.09 -6.03
CA PHE A 115 9.68 3.24 -6.98
C PHE A 115 8.18 3.31 -6.79
N SER A 116 7.45 3.40 -7.90
CA SER A 116 5.99 3.26 -7.88
C SER A 116 5.60 1.82 -7.56
N ILE A 117 4.73 1.64 -6.57
CA ILE A 117 4.21 0.36 -6.12
C ILE A 117 2.72 0.32 -6.47
N LYS A 118 2.46 0.08 -7.76
CA LYS A 118 1.09 0.08 -8.30
C LYS A 118 0.27 -1.02 -7.64
N PHE A 119 -0.85 -0.61 -7.04
CA PHE A 119 -1.84 -1.46 -6.44
C PHE A 119 -3.14 -1.38 -7.23
N GLU A 120 -3.72 -2.56 -7.49
CA GLU A 120 -4.94 -2.73 -8.24
C GLU A 120 -5.86 -3.66 -7.45
N GLU A 121 -7.09 -3.22 -7.20
CA GLU A 121 -8.04 -4.01 -6.42
C GLU A 121 -9.47 -3.81 -6.94
N HIS A 122 -10.29 -4.84 -6.75
CA HIS A 122 -11.69 -4.81 -7.14
C HIS A 122 -12.59 -4.57 -5.94
N VAL A 123 -13.33 -3.46 -5.95
CA VAL A 123 -14.28 -3.10 -4.88
C VAL A 123 -15.74 -3.29 -5.30
N PRO A 124 -16.66 -3.64 -4.37
CA PRO A 124 -16.39 -4.09 -3.00
C PRO A 124 -15.58 -5.39 -2.95
N VAL A 125 -14.68 -5.46 -1.97
CA VAL A 125 -13.84 -6.65 -1.73
C VAL A 125 -14.67 -7.70 -1.00
N LEU A 126 -15.49 -7.26 -0.03
CA LEU A 126 -16.17 -8.13 0.92
C LEU A 126 -17.63 -8.41 0.56
N TYR A 127 -18.29 -7.47 -0.12
CA TYR A 127 -19.68 -7.64 -0.55
C TYR A 127 -19.77 -8.26 -1.94
N GLY A 128 -20.17 -9.53 -2.03
CA GLY A 128 -20.17 -10.28 -3.30
C GLY A 128 -21.29 -9.94 -4.30
N SER A 129 -22.31 -9.19 -3.90
CA SER A 129 -23.52 -9.03 -4.71
C SER A 129 -23.53 -7.80 -5.62
N LEU A 130 -22.56 -6.90 -5.49
CA LEU A 130 -22.38 -5.78 -6.42
C LEU A 130 -21.37 -6.15 -7.50
N ARG A 131 -21.58 -5.61 -8.71
CA ARG A 131 -20.58 -5.68 -9.77
C ARG A 131 -19.29 -5.02 -9.27
N ARG A 132 -18.18 -5.75 -9.25
CA ARG A 132 -16.91 -5.20 -8.83
C ARG A 132 -16.39 -4.14 -9.80
N LYS A 133 -15.72 -3.12 -9.26
CA LYS A 133 -15.06 -2.04 -9.99
C LYS A 133 -13.59 -2.01 -9.63
N LEU A 134 -12.74 -1.88 -10.65
CA LEU A 134 -11.30 -1.79 -10.47
C LEU A 134 -10.91 -0.41 -9.97
N VAL A 135 -10.16 -0.36 -8.87
CA VAL A 135 -9.53 0.84 -8.34
C VAL A 135 -8.02 0.69 -8.42
N LYS A 136 -7.33 1.81 -8.61
CA LYS A 136 -5.87 1.84 -8.75
C LYS A 136 -5.29 2.98 -7.95
N PHE A 137 -4.24 2.71 -7.20
CA PHE A 137 -3.45 3.72 -6.49
C PHE A 137 -2.03 3.20 -6.24
N ASP A 138 -1.15 4.05 -5.72
CA ASP A 138 0.23 3.71 -5.42
C ASP A 138 0.39 3.47 -3.91
N LEU A 139 0.93 2.31 -3.51
CA LEU A 139 1.22 2.02 -2.09
C LEU A 139 2.49 2.71 -1.58
N ASN A 140 3.30 3.27 -2.48
CA ASN A 140 4.53 3.95 -2.11
C ASN A 140 4.23 5.18 -1.25
N HIS A 141 4.78 5.21 -0.02
CA HIS A 141 4.55 6.28 0.94
C HIS A 141 3.07 6.50 1.31
N LEU A 142 2.20 5.52 1.02
CA LEU A 142 0.77 5.65 1.28
C LEU A 142 0.46 5.35 2.73
N THR A 143 -0.13 6.30 3.45
CA THR A 143 -0.67 6.10 4.81
C THR A 143 -2.14 5.76 4.78
N THR A 144 -2.91 6.40 3.90
CA THR A 144 -4.35 6.19 3.78
C THR A 144 -4.81 6.40 2.35
N GLU A 145 -5.82 5.66 1.92
CA GLU A 145 -6.53 5.89 0.66
C GLU A 145 -8.03 5.68 0.85
N THR A 146 -8.85 6.50 0.20
CA THR A 146 -10.31 6.35 0.22
C THR A 146 -10.87 6.46 -1.18
N VAL A 147 -11.55 5.41 -1.62
CA VAL A 147 -12.24 5.39 -2.91
C VAL A 147 -13.74 5.30 -2.69
N ASP A 148 -14.48 6.23 -3.30
CA ASP A 148 -15.94 6.23 -3.29
C ASP A 148 -16.49 5.76 -4.64
N GLU A 149 -17.41 4.80 -4.61
CA GLU A 149 -18.05 4.27 -5.81
C GLU A 149 -19.55 4.26 -5.72
N ARG A 150 -20.20 4.26 -6.89
CA ARG A 150 -21.65 4.22 -7.00
C ARG A 150 -22.11 3.16 -7.98
N TRP A 151 -23.15 2.45 -7.59
CA TRP A 151 -23.87 1.47 -8.39
C TRP A 151 -25.27 2.00 -8.66
N ARG A 152 -25.56 2.22 -9.95
CA ARG A 152 -26.83 2.75 -10.45
C ARG A 152 -27.17 4.13 -9.85
N ARG A 153 -28.35 4.65 -10.19
CA ARG A 153 -28.86 5.93 -9.69
C ARG A 153 -29.29 5.79 -8.23
N LEU A 154 -28.82 6.67 -7.36
CA LEU A 154 -29.19 6.71 -5.95
C LEU A 154 -30.48 7.52 -5.81
N THR A 155 -31.61 6.85 -5.59
CA THR A 155 -32.93 7.50 -5.41
C THR A 155 -33.53 7.06 -4.08
N GLY A 156 -34.24 7.96 -3.40
CA GLY A 156 -34.89 7.66 -2.13
C GLY A 156 -33.94 7.67 -0.92
N PRO A 157 -34.43 7.35 0.28
CA PRO A 157 -33.62 7.31 1.49
C PRO A 157 -32.72 6.07 1.52
N VAL A 158 -31.63 6.15 2.30
CA VAL A 158 -30.80 4.98 2.63
C VAL A 158 -31.66 4.01 3.42
N ARG A 159 -31.84 2.80 2.89
CA ARG A 159 -32.58 1.73 3.55
C ARG A 159 -31.67 0.88 4.41
N ARG A 160 -30.46 0.61 3.92
CA ARG A 160 -29.55 -0.36 4.54
C ARG A 160 -28.12 0.11 4.49
N LYS A 161 -27.38 -0.31 5.51
CA LYS A 161 -25.98 0.01 5.70
C LYS A 161 -25.21 -1.28 6.00
N SER A 162 -24.03 -1.41 5.42
CA SER A 162 -23.05 -2.42 5.79
C SER A 162 -21.74 -1.73 6.09
N VAL A 163 -21.11 -2.14 7.17
CA VAL A 163 -19.76 -1.70 7.54
C VAL A 163 -18.98 -2.94 7.90
N ARG A 164 -17.89 -3.18 7.17
CA ARG A 164 -16.98 -4.27 7.44
C ARG A 164 -15.56 -3.75 7.49
N ALA A 165 -14.79 -4.19 8.48
CA ALA A 165 -13.38 -3.88 8.63
C ALA A 165 -12.58 -5.19 8.64
N CYS A 166 -11.45 -5.22 7.95
CA CYS A 166 -10.56 -6.38 7.90
C CYS A 166 -9.11 -5.94 8.10
N ALA A 167 -8.29 -6.84 8.62
CA ALA A 167 -6.85 -6.71 8.51
C ALA A 167 -6.45 -6.83 7.03
N PHE A 168 -5.70 -5.84 6.54
CA PHE A 168 -5.19 -5.77 5.18
C PHE A 168 -3.70 -6.11 5.16
N LYS A 169 -3.29 -6.92 4.18
CA LYS A 169 -1.88 -7.18 3.89
C LYS A 169 -1.63 -7.11 2.39
N ALA A 170 -0.48 -6.57 2.01
CA ALA A 170 0.04 -6.62 0.65
C ALA A 170 1.51 -7.05 0.65
N GLU A 171 1.82 -8.10 -0.10
CA GLU A 171 3.19 -8.54 -0.35
C GLU A 171 3.77 -7.72 -1.50
N ILE A 172 4.83 -6.97 -1.23
CA ILE A 172 5.54 -6.13 -2.18
C ILE A 172 6.88 -6.79 -2.50
N GLU A 173 7.19 -6.87 -3.79
CA GLU A 173 8.45 -7.41 -4.29
C GLU A 173 9.20 -6.33 -5.07
N PHE A 174 10.48 -6.18 -4.75
CA PHE A 174 11.44 -5.39 -5.49
C PHE A 174 12.42 -6.31 -6.20
N ASP A 175 12.67 -6.03 -7.48
CA ASP A 175 13.54 -6.84 -8.34
C ASP A 175 14.40 -5.94 -9.22
N GLY A 176 15.66 -6.29 -9.40
CA GLY A 176 16.64 -5.56 -10.19
C GLY A 176 17.81 -5.04 -9.35
N TYR A 177 18.56 -4.11 -9.94
CA TYR A 177 19.86 -3.69 -9.43
C TYR A 177 19.92 -2.18 -9.26
N PHE A 178 20.71 -1.76 -8.28
CA PHE A 178 21.24 -0.39 -8.20
C PHE A 178 22.73 -0.40 -8.49
N VAL A 179 23.27 0.76 -8.87
CA VAL A 179 24.61 0.81 -9.47
C VAL A 179 25.45 1.86 -8.77
N TYR A 180 26.75 1.57 -8.60
CA TYR A 180 27.73 2.57 -8.21
C TYR A 180 28.99 2.51 -9.08
N MET A 181 29.66 3.66 -9.20
CA MET A 181 30.94 3.81 -9.88
C MET A 181 32.07 3.64 -8.87
N LEU A 182 32.96 2.68 -9.12
CA LEU A 182 34.18 2.48 -8.36
C LEU A 182 35.38 2.92 -9.19
N THR A 183 36.13 3.91 -8.71
CA THR A 183 37.37 4.34 -9.36
C THR A 183 38.55 3.49 -8.93
N ASN A 184 39.48 3.19 -9.84
CA ASN A 184 40.79 2.64 -9.53
C ASN A 184 41.86 3.71 -9.79
N PRO A 185 42.36 4.40 -8.75
CA PRO A 185 43.34 5.48 -8.92
C PRO A 185 44.65 5.02 -9.56
N GLU A 186 45.07 3.78 -9.30
CA GLU A 186 46.34 3.23 -9.80
C GLU A 186 46.32 3.01 -11.30
N GLU A 187 45.17 2.61 -11.85
CA GLU A 187 44.99 2.33 -13.28
C GLU A 187 44.36 3.50 -14.05
N GLY A 188 44.00 4.59 -13.36
CA GLY A 188 43.32 5.75 -13.95
C GLY A 188 41.94 5.43 -14.55
N ASN A 189 41.33 4.29 -14.19
CA ASN A 189 40.09 3.80 -14.76
C ASN A 189 38.94 3.74 -13.74
N PHE A 190 37.77 3.33 -14.19
CA PHE A 190 36.63 3.04 -13.32
C PHE A 190 35.88 1.81 -13.81
N ARG A 191 35.11 1.21 -12.91
CA ARG A 191 34.13 0.18 -13.27
C ARG A 191 32.78 0.45 -12.62
N TRP A 192 31.74 0.04 -13.32
CA TRP A 192 30.39 0.01 -12.76
C TRP A 192 30.19 -1.28 -11.97
N VAL A 193 29.66 -1.14 -10.76
CA VAL A 193 29.28 -2.27 -9.92
C VAL A 193 27.78 -2.28 -9.76
N LEU A 194 27.15 -3.38 -10.15
CA LEU A 194 25.73 -3.62 -9.96
C LEU A 194 25.54 -4.37 -8.65
N VAL A 195 24.55 -3.91 -7.88
CA VAL A 195 24.19 -4.49 -6.59
C VAL A 195 22.74 -4.91 -6.66
N SER A 196 22.48 -6.19 -6.37
CA SER A 196 21.11 -6.69 -6.27
C SER A 196 20.34 -5.92 -5.21
N ILE A 197 19.08 -5.59 -5.45
CA ILE A 197 18.23 -4.96 -4.44
C ILE A 197 18.06 -5.84 -3.19
N ALA A 198 18.23 -7.17 -3.34
CA ALA A 198 18.21 -8.13 -2.24
C ALA A 198 19.30 -7.89 -1.17
N GLU A 199 20.41 -7.23 -1.53
CA GLU A 199 21.48 -6.84 -0.59
C GLU A 199 21.03 -5.80 0.45
N LEU A 200 19.85 -5.20 0.26
CA LEU A 200 19.22 -4.31 1.23
C LEU A 200 18.32 -5.03 2.23
N HIS A 201 18.39 -6.36 2.31
CA HIS A 201 17.61 -7.12 3.29
C HIS A 201 17.91 -6.66 4.72
N ASP A 202 16.86 -6.61 5.53
CA ASP A 202 16.94 -6.27 6.94
C ASP A 202 15.71 -6.87 7.63
N LYS A 203 15.89 -8.07 8.19
CA LYS A 203 14.81 -8.82 8.86
C LYS A 203 14.23 -8.02 10.03
N THR A 204 15.02 -7.19 10.70
CA THR A 204 14.55 -6.36 11.82
C THR A 204 13.56 -5.28 11.35
N LYS A 205 13.68 -4.85 10.09
CA LYS A 205 12.75 -3.91 9.44
C LYS A 205 11.65 -4.60 8.64
N GLY A 206 11.62 -5.94 8.61
CA GLY A 206 10.66 -6.73 7.84
C GLY A 206 10.99 -6.86 6.36
N LEU A 207 12.21 -6.51 5.94
CA LEU A 207 12.71 -6.72 4.59
C LEU A 207 13.40 -8.08 4.48
N GLN A 208 12.94 -8.92 3.55
CA GLN A 208 13.43 -10.29 3.41
C GLN A 208 13.95 -10.54 1.99
N GLU A 209 15.05 -11.25 1.90
CA GLU A 209 15.58 -11.76 0.64
C GLU A 209 14.82 -13.02 0.21
N LYS A 210 14.45 -13.09 -1.07
CA LYS A 210 13.84 -14.25 -1.71
C LYS A 210 14.48 -14.45 -3.09
N GLY A 211 15.58 -15.20 -3.13
CA GLY A 211 16.44 -15.27 -4.31
C GLY A 211 17.03 -13.89 -4.61
N ALA A 212 17.06 -13.47 -5.88
CA ALA A 212 17.58 -12.15 -6.27
C ALA A 212 16.63 -10.97 -5.96
N LYS A 213 15.58 -11.19 -5.16
CA LYS A 213 14.51 -10.22 -4.92
C LYS A 213 14.41 -9.84 -3.46
N LEU A 214 13.97 -8.61 -3.23
CA LEU A 214 13.69 -8.08 -1.90
C LEU A 214 12.18 -8.04 -1.70
N THR A 215 11.69 -8.56 -0.57
CA THR A 215 10.27 -8.63 -0.25
C THR A 215 9.94 -7.85 1.02
N TYR A 216 8.75 -7.25 1.04
CA TYR A 216 8.21 -6.51 2.17
C TYR A 216 6.71 -6.76 2.32
N GLU A 217 6.22 -6.92 3.54
CA GLU A 217 4.80 -7.09 3.83
C GLU A 217 4.21 -5.79 4.38
N ALA A 218 3.48 -5.05 3.54
CA ALA A 218 2.71 -3.90 3.99
C ALA A 218 1.45 -4.37 4.73
N LYS A 219 1.11 -3.71 5.84
CA LYS A 219 -0.04 -4.06 6.70
C LYS A 219 -0.88 -2.85 7.03
N GLY A 220 -2.17 -3.08 7.21
CA GLY A 220 -3.10 -2.04 7.58
C GLY A 220 -4.48 -2.56 7.92
N VAL A 221 -5.44 -1.64 7.88
CA VAL A 221 -6.86 -1.93 8.00
C VAL A 221 -7.55 -1.52 6.71
N TYR A 222 -8.41 -2.40 6.23
CA TYR A 222 -9.35 -2.08 5.16
C TYR A 222 -10.75 -1.94 5.75
N VAL A 223 -11.46 -0.87 5.42
CA VAL A 223 -12.84 -0.64 5.82
C VAL A 223 -13.71 -0.43 4.59
N GLU A 224 -14.70 -1.29 4.44
CA GLU A 224 -15.74 -1.21 3.43
C GLU A 224 -17.05 -0.72 4.06
N ARG A 225 -17.55 0.42 3.57
CA ARG A 225 -18.85 0.96 3.96
C ARG A 225 -19.76 1.01 2.74
N LEU A 226 -20.94 0.42 2.85
CA LEU A 226 -21.96 0.42 1.80
C LEU A 226 -23.25 1.02 2.33
N TRP A 227 -23.88 1.85 1.50
CA TRP A 227 -25.21 2.41 1.73
C TRP A 227 -26.07 2.13 0.50
N CYS A 228 -27.16 1.42 0.70
CA CYS A 228 -28.08 1.05 -0.38
C CYS A 228 -29.45 1.70 -0.19
N PHE A 229 -30.05 2.09 -1.31
CA PHE A 229 -31.18 3.01 -1.39
C PHE A 229 -32.44 2.32 -1.94
N ASP A 230 -33.61 2.74 -1.46
CA ASP A 230 -34.89 2.19 -1.91
C ASP A 230 -35.42 2.94 -3.14
N ARG A 231 -35.86 2.19 -4.17
CA ARG A 231 -36.48 2.75 -5.38
C ARG A 231 -37.91 3.26 -5.12
N ASN A 232 -38.59 2.80 -4.07
CA ASN A 232 -40.04 2.89 -3.95
C ASN A 232 -40.58 4.08 -3.14
N LYS A 233 -39.72 4.98 -2.62
CA LYS A 233 -40.18 6.26 -2.06
C LYS A 233 -39.70 7.41 -2.92
N LYS A 234 -40.62 7.96 -3.74
CA LYS A 234 -40.48 9.35 -4.20
C LYS A 234 -40.37 10.22 -2.95
N ILE A 235 -39.38 11.11 -2.92
CA ILE A 235 -39.34 12.21 -1.97
C ILE A 235 -40.45 13.15 -2.44
N THR A 236 -41.64 13.02 -1.85
CA THR A 236 -42.68 14.06 -1.88
C THR A 236 -42.31 15.17 -0.94
#